data_AF-A0A0A9ZGP5-F1
#
_entry.id   AF-A0A0A9ZGP5-F1
#
_cell.length_a   1.000
_cell.length_b   1.000
_cell.length_c   1.000
_cell.angle_alpha   90.00
_cell.angle_beta   90.00
_cell.angle_gamma   90.00
#
_symmetry.space_group_name_H-M   'P 1'
#
loop_
_entity.id
_entity.type
_entity.pdbx_description
1 polymer ?
#
loop_
_entity_poly.entity_id
_entity_poly.type
_entity_poly.pdbx_seq_one_letter_code
_entity_poly.pdbx_strand_id
1 'polypeptide(L)'
;SSAPTQNRTNWEMKGTAVILVVALAGAAYGFPAVGVPYEGAPHPEVPKEAICDSMEVGHGWPAQNSPSPYTIALSNTKVAPGETITVTIASIDEKEPFRGLVVQGRCGDKPVGSFIESTLPEGSKYTDCGTGKQNAYTFITSDGNKYKNVLTWQAPQEPQDCTIVFYVSTVKTYNTYWVKQKSEQELEVSK
;
A
#
# COMPACT_ATOMS: atom_id res chain seq x y z
N SER A 1 -37.86 -65.38 -3.84
CA SER A 1 -36.75 -64.73 -3.13
C SER A 1 -35.45 -65.12 -3.82
N SER A 2 -35.02 -64.31 -4.79
CA SER A 2 -33.63 -64.23 -5.29
C SER A 2 -33.65 -63.38 -6.57
N ALA A 3 -33.07 -62.19 -6.51
CA ALA A 3 -32.79 -61.36 -7.69
C ALA A 3 -31.46 -61.79 -8.30
N PRO A 4 -31.30 -61.77 -9.65
CA PRO A 4 -29.99 -61.79 -10.27
C PRO A 4 -29.50 -60.39 -10.66
N THR A 5 -28.19 -60.28 -10.59
CA THR A 5 -27.24 -59.21 -10.91
C THR A 5 -27.46 -58.53 -12.27
N GLN A 6 -27.35 -57.20 -12.31
CA GLN A 6 -27.11 -56.45 -13.55
C GLN A 6 -25.76 -55.72 -13.52
N ASN A 7 -24.87 -56.13 -14.43
CA ASN A 7 -23.68 -55.38 -14.84
C ASN A 7 -24.10 -54.14 -15.63
N ARG A 8 -23.63 -52.95 -15.24
CA ARG A 8 -23.77 -51.72 -16.03
C ARG A 8 -22.59 -51.59 -16.98
N THR A 9 -22.85 -51.67 -18.27
CA THR A 9 -21.97 -51.20 -19.33
C THR A 9 -22.22 -49.71 -19.61
N ASN A 10 -21.14 -49.02 -19.97
CA ASN A 10 -21.04 -47.60 -20.26
C ASN A 10 -22.02 -47.13 -21.36
N TRP A 11 -22.64 -45.97 -21.15
CA TRP A 11 -23.34 -45.20 -22.19
C TRP A 11 -22.85 -43.75 -22.18
N GLU A 12 -22.29 -43.32 -23.31
CA GLU A 12 -21.93 -41.94 -23.61
C GLU A 12 -23.18 -41.05 -23.69
N MET A 13 -23.24 -39.99 -22.89
CA MET A 13 -24.28 -38.97 -23.00
C MET A 13 -23.83 -37.85 -23.95
N LYS A 14 -24.36 -37.84 -25.17
CA LYS A 14 -24.37 -36.64 -26.03
C LYS A 14 -25.50 -35.71 -25.54
N GLY A 15 -25.13 -34.71 -24.73
CA GLY A 15 -26.05 -33.66 -24.29
C GLY A 15 -26.19 -32.55 -25.34
N THR A 16 -27.42 -32.20 -25.70
CA THR A 16 -27.73 -30.96 -26.41
C THR A 16 -28.56 -30.10 -25.48
N ALA A 17 -27.95 -29.05 -24.92
CA ALA A 17 -28.63 -28.07 -24.08
C ALA A 17 -28.86 -26.79 -24.88
N VAL A 18 -30.13 -26.41 -25.03
CA VAL A 18 -30.57 -25.16 -25.66
C VAL A 18 -30.44 -24.03 -24.63
N ILE A 19 -29.57 -23.05 -24.90
CA ILE A 19 -29.40 -21.86 -24.06
C ILE A 19 -30.33 -20.75 -24.58
N LEU A 20 -31.34 -20.42 -23.77
CA LEU A 20 -32.17 -19.22 -23.93
C LEU A 20 -31.35 -17.99 -23.50
N VAL A 21 -31.01 -17.12 -24.45
CA VAL A 21 -30.40 -15.82 -24.16
C VAL A 21 -31.52 -14.81 -23.89
N VAL A 22 -31.68 -14.40 -22.63
CA VAL A 22 -32.48 -13.24 -22.26
C VAL A 22 -31.55 -12.02 -22.25
N ALA A 23 -31.69 -11.14 -23.23
CA ALA A 23 -30.98 -9.87 -23.26
C ALA A 23 -31.67 -8.88 -22.30
N LEU A 24 -31.04 -8.59 -21.16
CA LEU A 24 -31.36 -7.41 -20.36
C LEU A 24 -30.41 -6.28 -20.78
N ALA A 25 -30.97 -5.26 -21.43
CA ALA A 25 -30.29 -4.01 -21.70
C ALA A 25 -30.09 -3.25 -20.39
N GLY A 26 -28.91 -3.40 -19.79
CA GLY A 26 -28.39 -2.51 -18.75
C GLY A 26 -27.31 -1.64 -19.35
N ALA A 27 -27.50 -0.32 -19.35
CA ALA A 27 -26.48 0.65 -19.69
C ALA A 27 -25.38 0.59 -18.60
N ALA A 28 -24.41 -0.30 -18.77
CA ALA A 28 -23.19 -0.28 -17.99
C ALA A 28 -22.30 0.81 -18.57
N TYR A 29 -22.05 1.86 -17.79
CA TYR A 29 -20.86 2.69 -17.99
C TYR A 29 -19.67 1.74 -17.89
N GLY A 30 -19.10 1.40 -19.05
CA GLY A 30 -18.00 0.46 -19.15
C GLY A 30 -16.77 1.02 -18.45
N PHE A 31 -16.44 0.46 -17.29
CA PHE A 31 -15.05 0.40 -16.83
C PHE A 31 -14.31 -0.46 -17.87
N PRO A 32 -13.26 0.06 -18.52
CA PRO A 32 -12.54 -0.73 -19.51
C PRO A 32 -11.94 -1.97 -18.84
N ALA A 33 -12.03 -3.06 -19.58
CA ALA A 33 -11.63 -4.39 -19.17
C ALA A 33 -10.20 -4.42 -18.60
N VAL A 34 -10.07 -5.24 -17.57
CA VAL A 34 -8.85 -5.72 -16.93
C VAL A 34 -7.81 -6.12 -17.98
N GLY A 35 -6.57 -5.62 -17.83
CA GLY A 35 -5.37 -6.30 -18.31
C GLY A 35 -4.99 -6.10 -19.78
N VAL A 36 -4.44 -4.92 -20.09
CA VAL A 36 -3.30 -4.86 -21.02
C VAL A 36 -2.26 -3.93 -20.39
N PRO A 37 -1.04 -4.39 -20.06
CA PRO A 37 0.05 -3.48 -19.77
C PRO A 37 0.32 -2.74 -21.07
N TYR A 38 0.13 -1.42 -21.08
CA TYR A 38 0.81 -0.65 -22.11
C TYR A 38 2.31 -0.78 -21.77
N GLU A 39 3.12 -1.28 -22.69
CA GLU A 39 4.57 -1.07 -22.60
C GLU A 39 4.85 0.34 -23.12
N GLY A 40 5.46 1.20 -22.30
CA GLY A 40 6.10 2.44 -22.77
C GLY A 40 5.35 3.77 -22.63
N ALA A 41 4.17 3.83 -22.02
CA ALA A 41 3.59 5.11 -21.56
C ALA A 41 4.11 5.48 -20.15
N PRO A 42 4.02 6.75 -19.75
CA PRO A 42 4.41 7.17 -18.41
C PRO A 42 3.51 6.47 -17.39
N HIS A 43 4.12 5.91 -16.35
CA HIS A 43 3.40 5.37 -15.21
C HIS A 43 2.35 6.39 -14.77
N PRO A 44 1.04 6.04 -14.65
CA PRO A 44 0.05 7.00 -14.23
C PRO A 44 0.48 7.56 -12.88
N GLU A 45 0.67 8.87 -12.81
CA GLU A 45 1.01 9.52 -11.55
C GLU A 45 -0.14 9.28 -10.58
N VAL A 46 0.19 8.82 -9.37
CA VAL A 46 -0.81 8.64 -8.33
C VAL A 46 -1.28 10.04 -7.92
N PRO A 47 -2.59 10.33 -7.97
CA PRO A 47 -3.10 11.62 -7.51
C PRO A 47 -2.66 11.89 -6.08
N LYS A 48 -2.30 13.14 -5.79
CA LYS A 48 -1.83 13.56 -4.48
C LYS A 48 -2.81 13.18 -3.37
N GLU A 49 -4.10 13.35 -3.63
CA GLU A 49 -5.18 13.03 -2.69
C GLU A 49 -5.18 11.53 -2.37
N ALA A 50 -4.93 10.67 -3.36
CA ALA A 50 -4.84 9.22 -3.16
C ALA A 50 -3.60 8.80 -2.35
N ILE A 51 -2.47 9.50 -2.52
CA ILE A 51 -1.28 9.35 -1.66
C ILE A 51 -1.62 9.78 -0.22
N CYS A 52 -2.35 10.88 -0.07
CA CYS A 52 -2.60 11.48 1.22
C CYS A 52 -3.63 10.73 2.06
N ASP A 53 -4.75 10.32 1.47
CA ASP A 53 -5.89 9.79 2.22
C ASP A 53 -5.79 8.27 2.35
N SER A 54 -5.73 7.59 1.21
CA SER A 54 -5.69 6.14 1.08
C SER A 54 -4.27 5.56 1.08
N MET A 55 -3.23 6.39 0.94
CA MET A 55 -1.83 5.95 0.77
C MET A 55 -1.65 4.99 -0.40
N GLU A 56 -2.36 5.24 -1.50
CA GLU A 56 -2.24 4.45 -2.71
C GLU A 56 -0.86 4.64 -3.35
N VAL A 57 -0.36 3.57 -3.96
CA VAL A 57 0.87 3.56 -4.75
C VAL A 57 0.62 3.29 -6.24
N GLY A 58 -0.64 3.02 -6.59
CA GLY A 58 -1.23 3.09 -7.93
C GLY A 58 -0.53 2.27 -9.00
N HIS A 59 -1.01 1.05 -9.26
CA HIS A 59 -0.54 0.26 -10.40
C HIS A 59 -1.67 -0.39 -11.22
N GLY A 60 -2.93 -0.01 -10.94
CA GLY A 60 -4.11 -0.62 -11.57
C GLY A 60 -4.38 -2.07 -11.16
N TRP A 61 -3.68 -2.57 -10.14
CA TRP A 61 -3.87 -3.88 -9.54
C TRP A 61 -4.52 -3.75 -8.15
N PRO A 62 -5.03 -4.83 -7.54
CA PRO A 62 -5.37 -4.83 -6.12
C PRO A 62 -4.11 -4.93 -5.25
N ALA A 63 -4.12 -4.28 -4.09
CA ALA A 63 -3.08 -4.47 -3.08
C ALA A 63 -3.07 -5.91 -2.54
N GLN A 64 -1.91 -6.34 -2.04
CA GLN A 64 -1.76 -7.66 -1.42
C GLN A 64 -2.48 -7.69 -0.07
N ASN A 65 -3.19 -8.80 0.18
CA ASN A 65 -3.86 -9.08 1.46
C ASN A 65 -3.04 -9.99 2.38
N SER A 66 -1.89 -10.49 1.90
CA SER A 66 -0.96 -11.26 2.73
C SER A 66 -0.23 -10.33 3.71
N PRO A 67 0.38 -10.87 4.79
CA PRO A 67 1.27 -10.08 5.64
C PRO A 67 2.36 -9.38 4.81
N SER A 68 2.59 -8.11 5.14
CA SER A 68 3.69 -7.31 4.56
C SER A 68 5.04 -7.85 5.05
N PRO A 69 6.05 -8.00 4.18
CA PRO A 69 7.39 -8.41 4.58
C PRO A 69 8.24 -7.24 5.11
N TYR A 70 7.62 -6.09 5.41
CA TYR A 70 8.30 -4.87 5.84
C TYR A 70 7.79 -4.38 7.20
N THR A 71 8.68 -3.79 7.98
CA THR A 71 8.38 -3.23 9.30
C THR A 71 8.63 -1.72 9.34
N ILE A 72 8.01 -1.07 10.32
CA ILE A 72 8.30 0.31 10.72
C ILE A 72 8.81 0.28 12.16
N ALA A 73 10.02 0.81 12.39
CA ALA A 73 10.61 0.95 13.71
C ALA A 73 10.87 2.42 14.04
N LEU A 74 10.50 2.82 15.25
CA LEU A 74 10.69 4.18 15.78
C LEU A 74 11.84 4.15 16.79
N SER A 75 12.73 5.15 16.74
CA SER A 75 13.83 5.28 17.72
C SER A 75 13.33 5.52 19.14
N ASN A 76 12.13 6.11 19.28
CA ASN A 76 11.51 6.45 20.55
C ASN A 76 9.99 6.25 20.45
N THR A 77 9.35 6.03 21.59
CA THR A 77 7.88 5.98 21.73
C THR A 77 7.31 7.23 22.40
N LYS A 78 8.17 8.18 22.80
CA LYS A 78 7.81 9.51 23.28
C LYS A 78 8.74 10.56 22.69
N VAL A 79 8.22 11.73 22.34
CA VAL A 79 8.99 12.86 21.80
C VAL A 79 8.37 14.18 22.25
N ALA A 80 9.21 15.18 22.51
CA ALA A 80 8.72 16.53 22.80
C ALA A 80 8.21 17.22 21.53
N PRO A 81 7.27 18.17 21.63
CA PRO A 81 6.85 18.95 20.48
C PRO A 81 8.04 19.61 19.77
N GLY A 82 8.08 19.55 18.44
CA GLY A 82 9.17 20.08 17.60
C GLY A 82 10.47 19.28 17.61
N GLU A 83 10.64 18.28 18.50
CA GLU A 83 11.80 17.39 18.50
C GLU A 83 11.69 16.30 17.44
N THR A 84 12.77 15.57 17.23
CA THR A 84 12.91 14.62 16.12
C THR A 84 13.07 13.19 16.60
N ILE A 85 12.60 12.24 15.80
CA ILE A 85 12.88 10.82 15.94
C ILE A 85 13.32 10.23 14.60
N THR A 86 13.95 9.07 14.67
CA THR A 86 14.23 8.26 13.48
C THR A 86 13.11 7.27 13.25
N VAL A 87 12.62 7.22 12.01
CA VAL A 87 11.63 6.27 11.50
C VAL A 87 12.32 5.38 10.47
N THR A 88 12.42 4.08 10.76
CA THR A 88 13.09 3.10 9.89
C THR A 88 12.07 2.17 9.26
N ILE A 89 12.03 2.14 7.94
CA ILE A 89 11.27 1.16 7.15
C ILE A 89 12.26 0.12 6.64
N ALA A 90 12.05 -1.15 6.96
CA ALA A 90 13.00 -2.20 6.61
C ALA A 90 12.32 -3.50 6.15
N SER A 91 12.97 -4.22 5.26
CA SER A 91 12.66 -5.62 4.97
C SER A 91 12.96 -6.48 6.20
N ILE A 92 12.02 -7.36 6.56
CA ILE A 92 12.25 -8.39 7.57
C ILE A 92 13.39 -9.30 7.09
N ASP A 93 14.38 -9.50 7.95
CA ASP A 93 15.59 -10.29 7.70
C ASP A 93 16.33 -9.95 6.38
N GLU A 94 16.13 -8.74 5.84
CA GLU A 94 16.68 -8.30 4.53
C GLU A 94 16.36 -9.25 3.35
N LYS A 95 15.25 -10.00 3.42
CA LYS A 95 14.87 -10.99 2.40
C LYS A 95 14.16 -10.41 1.19
N GLU A 96 13.33 -9.39 1.39
CA GLU A 96 12.40 -8.89 0.38
C GLU A 96 12.64 -7.41 0.14
N PRO A 97 13.23 -7.01 -0.99
CA PRO A 97 13.44 -5.61 -1.26
C PRO A 97 12.14 -4.90 -1.63
N PHE A 98 12.10 -3.59 -1.41
CA PHE A 98 11.11 -2.70 -2.00
C PHE A 98 11.77 -1.80 -3.06
N ARG A 99 10.95 -1.28 -3.96
CA ARG A 99 11.33 -0.34 -5.02
C ARG A 99 10.69 1.03 -4.85
N GLY A 100 9.66 1.13 -4.02
CA GLY A 100 9.08 2.39 -3.65
C GLY A 100 8.26 2.31 -2.38
N LEU A 101 7.98 3.47 -1.80
CA LEU A 101 7.17 3.58 -0.60
C LEU A 101 6.48 4.95 -0.50
N VAL A 102 5.44 5.00 0.32
CA VAL A 102 4.81 6.21 0.86
C VAL A 102 4.72 6.05 2.37
N VAL A 103 5.18 7.02 3.15
CA VAL A 103 5.17 7.00 4.63
C VAL A 103 4.53 8.25 5.18
N GLN A 104 3.74 8.10 6.25
CA GLN A 104 3.11 9.18 7.02
C GLN A 104 3.08 8.85 8.51
N GLY A 105 3.23 9.85 9.37
CA GLY A 105 2.76 9.79 10.76
C GLY A 105 1.35 10.35 10.83
N ARG A 106 0.43 9.69 11.55
CA ARG A 106 -0.97 10.14 11.68
C ARG A 106 -1.45 10.20 13.12
N CYS A 107 -2.20 11.26 13.42
CA CYS A 107 -3.03 11.40 14.61
C CYS A 107 -4.48 11.05 14.22
N GLY A 108 -4.95 9.86 14.62
CA GLY A 108 -6.15 9.28 14.00
C GLY A 108 -5.93 9.11 12.49
N ASP A 109 -6.79 9.71 11.67
CA ASP A 109 -6.62 9.69 10.21
C ASP A 109 -5.84 10.89 9.65
N LYS A 110 -5.50 11.89 10.47
CA LYS A 110 -4.87 13.13 10.01
C LYS A 110 -3.34 12.98 9.93
N PRO A 111 -2.71 13.24 8.77
CA PRO A 111 -1.25 13.29 8.69
C PRO A 111 -0.66 14.45 9.48
N VAL A 112 0.35 14.17 10.31
CA VAL A 112 0.97 15.11 11.25
C VAL A 112 2.50 15.01 11.26
N GLY A 113 3.15 16.06 11.80
CA GLY A 113 4.60 16.22 11.80
C GLY A 113 5.18 16.44 10.41
N SER A 114 6.51 16.41 10.30
CA SER A 114 7.20 16.66 9.04
C SER A 114 8.43 15.80 8.90
N PHE A 115 8.71 15.27 7.70
CA PHE A 115 9.98 14.63 7.41
C PHE A 115 11.04 15.70 7.11
N ILE A 116 12.22 15.55 7.71
CA ILE A 116 13.32 16.51 7.63
C ILE A 116 14.58 15.82 7.11
N GLU A 117 14.94 16.07 5.86
CA GLU A 117 16.18 15.57 5.27
C GLU A 117 16.89 16.75 4.61
N SER A 118 18.13 16.99 5.04
CA SER A 118 18.95 18.09 4.52
C SER A 118 19.22 17.93 3.02
N THR A 119 19.20 16.70 2.52
CA THR A 119 19.21 16.37 1.10
C THR A 119 18.41 15.10 0.89
N LEU A 120 17.31 15.21 0.14
CA LEU A 120 16.53 14.05 -0.24
C LEU A 120 17.37 13.11 -1.12
N PRO A 121 17.38 11.79 -0.85
CA PRO A 121 17.92 10.80 -1.77
C PRO A 121 17.25 10.92 -3.16
N GLU A 122 17.95 10.49 -4.20
CA GLU A 122 17.39 10.45 -5.55
C GLU A 122 16.08 9.64 -5.55
N GLY A 123 15.05 10.18 -6.20
CA GLY A 123 13.74 9.55 -6.28
C GLY A 123 12.85 9.72 -5.04
N SER A 124 13.34 10.39 -4.01
CA SER A 124 12.52 10.82 -2.87
C SER A 124 11.81 12.14 -3.13
N LYS A 125 10.60 12.30 -2.58
CA LYS A 125 9.83 13.55 -2.60
C LYS A 125 9.07 13.72 -1.30
N TYR A 126 8.93 14.96 -0.87
CA TYR A 126 7.95 15.33 0.15
C TYR A 126 6.60 15.61 -0.50
N THR A 127 5.55 15.21 0.20
CA THR A 127 4.17 15.52 -0.19
C THR A 127 3.47 16.24 0.96
N ASP A 128 2.84 17.37 0.64
CA ASP A 128 2.05 18.16 1.57
C ASP A 128 0.61 17.64 1.63
N CYS A 129 0.25 16.88 2.65
CA CYS A 129 -1.09 16.34 2.82
C CYS A 129 -1.96 17.25 3.71
N GLY A 130 -3.18 17.53 3.25
CA GLY A 130 -4.07 18.47 3.91
C GLY A 130 -3.44 19.86 4.03
N THR A 131 -3.46 20.44 5.23
CA THR A 131 -2.84 21.73 5.53
C THR A 131 -1.39 21.62 6.02
N GLY A 132 -0.88 20.40 6.21
CA GLY A 132 0.48 20.15 6.71
C GLY A 132 1.55 20.29 5.62
N LYS A 133 2.81 20.41 6.06
CA LYS A 133 3.99 20.52 5.18
C LYS A 133 4.91 19.35 5.38
N GLN A 134 5.32 18.72 4.28
CA GLN A 134 6.26 17.59 4.28
C GLN A 134 5.83 16.45 5.22
N ASN A 135 4.53 16.29 5.45
CA ASN A 135 3.96 15.29 6.37
C ASN A 135 3.73 13.93 5.72
N ALA A 136 4.02 13.82 4.42
CA ALA A 136 4.23 12.57 3.70
C ALA A 136 5.61 12.54 3.03
N TYR A 137 6.21 11.36 3.03
CA TYR A 137 7.43 11.07 2.28
C TYR A 137 7.13 9.97 1.26
N THR A 138 7.54 10.19 0.02
CA THR A 138 7.47 9.17 -1.04
C THR A 138 8.87 8.90 -1.54
N PHE A 139 9.15 7.64 -1.85
CA PHE A 139 10.42 7.25 -2.46
C PHE A 139 10.14 6.27 -3.59
N ILE A 140 10.85 6.45 -4.70
CA ILE A 140 10.99 5.44 -5.74
C ILE A 140 12.47 5.32 -6.08
N THR A 141 12.93 4.10 -6.21
CA THR A 141 14.32 3.82 -6.57
C THR A 141 14.61 4.13 -8.04
N SER A 142 15.76 4.73 -8.33
CA SER A 142 16.30 4.88 -9.69
C SER A 142 17.13 3.66 -10.11
N ASP A 143 17.80 3.01 -9.16
CA ASP A 143 18.80 1.95 -9.37
C ASP A 143 18.29 0.52 -9.04
N GLY A 144 17.08 0.40 -8.46
CA GLY A 144 16.43 -0.87 -8.18
C GLY A 144 16.22 -1.17 -6.70
N ASN A 145 16.45 -2.41 -6.28
CA ASN A 145 15.99 -2.91 -4.98
C ASN A 145 16.63 -2.18 -3.77
N LYS A 146 15.81 -1.74 -2.80
CA LYS A 146 16.24 -1.26 -1.48
C LYS A 146 15.68 -2.14 -0.37
N TYR A 147 16.42 -2.28 0.72
CA TYR A 147 16.02 -3.10 1.88
C TYR A 147 15.72 -2.29 3.13
N LYS A 148 16.15 -1.02 3.15
CA LYS A 148 16.01 -0.13 4.30
C LYS A 148 15.91 1.31 3.83
N ASN A 149 15.02 2.07 4.47
CA ASN A 149 14.91 3.51 4.33
C ASN A 149 14.82 4.11 5.73
N VAL A 150 15.69 5.06 6.04
CA VAL A 150 15.83 5.66 7.38
C VAL A 150 15.50 7.13 7.24
N LEU A 151 14.45 7.57 7.92
CA LEU A 151 13.91 8.92 7.82
C LEU A 151 14.03 9.62 9.15
N THR A 152 14.36 10.90 9.11
CA THR A 152 14.21 11.78 10.27
C THR A 152 12.84 12.43 10.20
N TRP A 153 12.05 12.30 11.25
CA TRP A 153 10.72 12.88 11.37
C TRP A 153 10.69 13.83 12.57
N GLN A 154 10.15 15.02 12.36
CA GLN A 154 9.94 16.06 13.36
C GLN A 154 8.49 16.03 13.86
N ALA A 155 8.34 16.03 15.17
CA ALA A 155 7.05 16.11 15.83
C ALA A 155 6.34 17.44 15.55
N PRO A 156 4.99 17.48 15.57
CA PRO A 156 4.24 18.72 15.58
C PRO A 156 4.77 19.71 16.63
N GLN A 157 4.66 21.00 16.35
CA GLN A 157 5.11 22.06 17.26
C GLN A 157 4.29 22.15 18.54
N GLU A 158 3.06 21.63 18.51
CA GLU A 158 2.16 21.56 19.65
C GLU A 158 1.92 20.09 20.08
N PRO A 159 1.68 19.83 21.37
CA PRO A 159 1.23 18.53 21.84
C PRO A 159 0.00 18.02 21.06
N GLN A 160 -0.15 16.72 20.95
CA GLN A 160 -1.28 16.10 20.27
C GLN A 160 -2.17 15.38 21.29
N ASP A 161 -3.49 15.48 21.11
CA ASP A 161 -4.49 14.81 21.96
C ASP A 161 -4.68 13.32 21.59
N CYS A 162 -3.67 12.70 20.98
CA CYS A 162 -3.67 11.34 20.44
C CYS A 162 -2.25 10.77 20.45
N THR A 163 -2.14 9.45 20.33
CA THR A 163 -0.89 8.83 19.92
C THR A 163 -0.75 8.89 18.39
N ILE A 164 0.48 9.07 17.93
CA ILE A 164 0.82 9.05 16.51
C ILE A 164 1.16 7.62 16.10
N VAL A 165 0.52 7.16 15.03
CA VAL A 165 0.81 5.88 14.37
C VAL A 165 1.43 6.15 13.01
N PHE A 166 2.53 5.47 12.70
CA PHE A 166 3.12 5.56 11.37
C PHE A 166 2.51 4.54 10.44
N TYR A 167 2.25 4.96 9.21
CA TYR A 167 1.73 4.13 8.15
C TYR A 167 2.71 4.11 6.98
N VAL A 168 2.82 2.96 6.32
CA VAL A 168 3.59 2.78 5.10
C VAL A 168 2.81 1.99 4.06
N SER A 169 2.92 2.43 2.81
CA SER A 169 2.62 1.60 1.65
C SER A 169 3.93 1.28 0.95
N THR A 170 4.14 0.03 0.54
CA THR A 170 5.40 -0.45 -0.04
C THR A 170 5.16 -1.16 -1.36
N VAL A 171 6.01 -0.88 -2.35
CA VAL A 171 5.98 -1.50 -3.67
C VAL A 171 7.17 -2.46 -3.80
N LYS A 172 6.92 -3.76 -3.98
CA LYS A 172 7.97 -4.75 -4.31
C LYS A 172 8.18 -4.83 -5.82
N THR A 173 7.09 -4.99 -6.56
CA THR A 173 7.05 -4.97 -8.02
C THR A 173 5.81 -4.19 -8.48
N TYR A 174 5.69 -3.94 -9.78
CA TYR A 174 4.55 -3.25 -10.37
C TYR A 174 3.18 -3.81 -9.92
N ASN A 175 3.05 -5.12 -9.77
CA ASN A 175 1.79 -5.76 -9.37
C ASN A 175 1.79 -6.34 -7.94
N THR A 176 2.86 -6.12 -7.17
CA THR A 176 2.99 -6.66 -5.80
C THR A 176 3.36 -5.55 -4.83
N TYR A 177 2.39 -5.15 -4.03
CA TYR A 177 2.52 -4.05 -3.07
C TYR A 177 1.51 -4.16 -1.92
N TRP A 178 1.82 -3.49 -0.81
CA TRP A 178 0.98 -3.41 0.37
C TRP A 178 0.63 -1.96 0.65
N VAL A 179 -0.59 -1.71 1.13
CA VAL A 179 -1.11 -0.37 1.37
C VAL A 179 -1.38 -0.16 2.85
N LYS A 180 -1.03 1.02 3.38
CA LYS A 180 -1.41 1.53 4.71
C LYS A 180 -1.12 0.54 5.85
N GLN A 181 0.04 -0.12 5.80
CA GLN A 181 0.54 -0.98 6.88
C GLN A 181 0.99 -0.10 8.06
N LYS A 182 0.60 -0.45 9.28
CA LYS A 182 0.86 0.38 10.47
C LYS A 182 2.11 -0.06 11.23
N SER A 183 2.73 0.88 11.94
CA SER A 183 3.76 0.58 12.94
C SER A 183 3.16 -0.19 14.11
N GLU A 184 3.96 -1.05 14.73
CA GLU A 184 3.59 -1.68 16.00
C GLU A 184 3.73 -0.71 17.17
N GLN A 185 4.75 0.16 17.11
CA GLN A 185 4.97 1.22 18.06
C GLN A 185 4.02 2.39 17.77
N GLU A 186 3.53 3.00 18.84
CA GLU A 186 2.87 4.29 18.81
C GLU A 186 3.77 5.34 19.47
N LEU A 187 3.63 6.59 19.03
CA LEU A 187 4.44 7.71 19.48
C LEU A 187 3.58 8.73 20.23
N GLU A 188 3.92 8.99 21.48
CA GLU A 188 3.33 10.06 22.28
C GLU A 188 4.08 11.39 22.02
N VAL A 189 3.35 12.47 21.78
CA VAL A 189 3.93 13.83 21.66
C VAL A 189 3.57 14.62 22.92
N SER A 190 4.48 14.66 23.88
CA SER A 190 4.27 15.25 25.21
C SER A 190 5.48 16.04 25.68
N LYS A 191 5.27 17.00 26.59
CA LYS A 191 6.36 17.71 27.27
C LYS A 191 7.13 16.80 28.23
#